data_AF-A0A924DEQ1-F1
#
_entry.id   AF-A0A924DEQ1-F1
#
_cell.length_a   1.000
_cell.length_b   1.000
_cell.length_c   1.000
_cell.angle_alpha   90.00
_cell.angle_beta   90.00
_cell.angle_gamma   90.00
#
_symmetry.space_group_name_H-M   'P 1'
#
loop_
_entity.id
_entity.type
_entity.pdbx_description
1 polymer ?
#
loop_
_entity_poly.entity_id
_entity_poly.type
_entity_poly.pdbx_seq_one_letter_code
_entity_poly.pdbx_strand_id
1 'polypeptide(L)'
;IGFLISTPIPRRNGWLIEQIVRGKNAPNGTTELLVQGAMQTLAAEGYETVTLGLAPLSRRAALQVTPTQLWLRLLFRWMRAHGKRFYNFEGLDTFKAKFKPDVWEPIYALSNEEQFSPHTLYALAAAFSDGTPVGAVSRALVSALRQEIKWTRKKK
;
A
#
# COMPACT_ATOMS: atom_id res chain seq x y z
N ILE A 1 1.57 16.21 16.03
CA ILE A 1 0.76 15.22 16.78
C ILE A 1 -0.23 14.61 15.79
N GLY A 2 -0.63 13.35 15.97
CA GLY A 2 -1.34 12.56 14.95
C GLY A 2 -2.48 11.73 15.52
N PHE A 3 -3.23 11.08 14.64
CA PHE A 3 -4.32 10.18 14.98
C PHE A 3 -4.34 8.98 14.01
N LEU A 4 -5.07 7.94 14.40
CA LEU A 4 -5.26 6.73 13.63
C LEU A 4 -6.76 6.44 13.54
N ILE A 5 -7.21 5.97 12.38
CA ILE A 5 -8.57 5.47 12.16
C ILE A 5 -8.49 3.96 11.91
N SER A 6 -9.37 3.21 12.57
CA SER A 6 -9.51 1.78 12.39
C SER A 6 -10.97 1.37 12.19
N THR A 7 -11.18 0.33 11.39
CA THR A 7 -12.49 -0.24 11.07
C THR A 7 -12.56 -1.69 11.53
N PRO A 8 -13.66 -2.12 12.19
CA PRO A 8 -13.79 -3.49 12.67
C PRO A 8 -13.91 -4.49 11.51
N ILE A 9 -13.40 -5.69 11.73
CA ILE A 9 -13.50 -6.87 10.86
C ILE A 9 -14.20 -7.98 11.67
N PRO A 10 -15.54 -7.94 11.80
CA PRO A 10 -16.26 -8.81 12.74
C PRO A 10 -16.01 -10.31 12.51
N ARG A 11 -15.88 -10.73 11.26
CA ARG A 11 -15.63 -12.13 10.87
C ARG A 11 -14.23 -12.64 11.23
N ARG A 12 -13.30 -11.78 11.63
CA ARG A 12 -11.92 -12.13 12.00
C ARG A 12 -11.56 -11.77 13.44
N ASN A 13 -12.55 -11.43 14.27
CA ASN A 13 -12.34 -10.91 15.63
C ASN A 13 -11.20 -9.87 15.67
N GLY A 14 -11.24 -8.89 14.76
CA GLY A 14 -10.10 -8.03 14.51
C GLY A 14 -10.41 -6.69 13.87
N TRP A 15 -9.37 -5.92 13.59
CA TRP A 15 -9.47 -4.54 13.10
C TRP A 15 -8.52 -4.25 11.94
N LEU A 16 -8.98 -3.42 11.01
CA LEU A 16 -8.16 -2.82 9.97
C LEU A 16 -7.74 -1.43 10.41
N ILE A 17 -6.44 -1.16 10.45
CA ILE A 17 -5.91 0.20 10.55
C ILE A 17 -5.97 0.82 9.14
N GLU A 18 -6.88 1.77 8.94
CA GLU A 18 -7.16 2.35 7.62
C GLU A 18 -6.29 3.57 7.34
N GLN A 19 -6.20 4.48 8.29
CA GLN A 19 -5.50 5.75 8.12
C GLN A 19 -4.64 6.05 9.32
N ILE A 20 -3.43 6.55 9.04
CA ILE A 20 -2.52 7.07 10.06
C ILE A 20 -2.11 8.46 9.64
N VAL A 21 -2.63 9.47 10.33
CA VAL A 21 -2.40 10.88 10.00
C VAL A 21 -1.49 11.47 11.05
N ARG A 22 -0.39 12.10 10.62
CA ARG A 22 0.52 12.81 11.53
C ARG A 22 0.72 14.26 11.08
N GLY A 23 0.75 15.18 12.03
CA GLY A 23 1.09 16.57 11.74
C GLY A 23 2.53 16.74 11.25
N LYS A 24 2.78 17.82 10.49
CA LYS A 24 4.09 18.15 9.89
C LYS A 24 5.28 18.13 10.87
N ASN A 25 5.06 18.60 12.10
CA ASN A 25 6.07 18.70 13.15
C ASN A 25 6.00 17.52 14.14
N ALA A 26 5.29 16.44 13.79
CA ALA A 26 5.22 15.26 14.64
C ALA A 26 6.62 14.60 14.70
N PRO A 27 7.13 14.27 15.89
CA PRO A 27 8.40 13.57 16.05
C PRO A 27 8.46 12.28 15.23
N ASN A 28 9.67 11.90 14.82
CA ASN A 28 9.90 10.57 14.25
C ASN A 28 9.49 9.51 15.27
N GLY A 29 8.85 8.42 14.83
CA GLY A 29 8.26 7.43 15.72
C GLY A 29 6.78 7.66 16.06
N THR A 30 6.18 8.80 15.71
CA THR A 30 4.76 9.07 16.03
C THR A 30 3.83 8.02 15.42
N THR A 31 4.07 7.63 14.16
CA THR A 31 3.23 6.64 13.46
C THR A 31 3.36 5.26 14.09
N GLU A 32 4.57 4.88 14.47
CA GLU A 32 4.88 3.63 15.18
C GLU A 32 4.19 3.58 16.53
N LEU A 33 4.27 4.66 17.30
CA LEU A 33 3.63 4.79 18.60
C LEU A 33 2.10 4.69 18.48
N LEU A 34 1.51 5.33 17.46
CA LEU A 34 0.06 5.24 17.21
C LEU A 34 -0.38 3.79 16.91
N VAL A 35 0.37 3.09 16.04
CA VAL A 35 0.05 1.69 15.70
C VAL A 35 0.24 0.78 16.91
N GLN A 36 1.34 0.93 17.64
CA GLN A 36 1.60 0.15 18.85
C GLN A 36 0.51 0.38 19.90
N GLY A 37 0.15 1.64 20.16
CA GLY A 37 -0.91 1.99 21.11
C GLY A 37 -2.25 1.38 20.70
N ALA A 38 -2.62 1.49 19.42
CA ALA A 38 -3.84 0.86 18.91
C ALA A 38 -3.84 -0.67 19.11
N MET A 39 -2.74 -1.34 18.78
CA MET A 39 -2.62 -2.80 18.97
C MET A 39 -2.74 -3.19 20.45
N GLN A 40 -2.13 -2.42 21.38
CA GLN A 40 -2.23 -2.67 22.82
C GLN A 40 -3.65 -2.48 23.34
N THR A 41 -4.34 -1.41 22.91
CA THR A 41 -5.74 -1.16 23.29
C THR A 41 -6.65 -2.28 22.76
N LEU A 42 -6.53 -2.64 21.48
CA LEU A 42 -7.35 -3.69 20.88
C LEU A 42 -7.11 -5.06 21.51
N ALA A 43 -5.87 -5.38 21.86
CA ALA A 43 -5.55 -6.60 22.59
C ALA A 43 -6.17 -6.62 24.00
N ALA A 44 -6.14 -5.48 24.71
CA ALA A 44 -6.78 -5.35 26.02
C ALA A 44 -8.31 -5.48 25.96
N GLU A 45 -8.91 -5.12 24.82
CA GLU A 45 -10.34 -5.30 24.52
C GLU A 45 -10.70 -6.73 24.05
N GLY A 46 -9.71 -7.62 23.90
CA GLY A 46 -9.93 -9.02 23.55
C GLY A 46 -9.96 -9.33 22.04
N TYR A 47 -9.53 -8.41 21.19
CA TYR A 47 -9.39 -8.67 19.75
C TYR A 47 -8.11 -9.43 19.44
N GLU A 48 -8.20 -10.39 18.52
CA GLU A 48 -7.10 -11.30 18.19
C GLU A 48 -6.27 -10.83 17.00
N THR A 49 -6.87 -10.06 16.08
CA THR A 49 -6.24 -9.71 14.81
C THR A 49 -6.24 -8.22 14.57
N VAL A 50 -5.08 -7.68 14.17
CA VAL A 50 -4.97 -6.33 13.62
C VAL A 50 -4.26 -6.42 12.27
N THR A 51 -4.83 -5.79 11.24
CA THR A 51 -4.21 -5.71 9.92
C THR A 51 -3.89 -4.26 9.56
N LEU A 52 -2.73 -4.07 8.94
CA LEU A 52 -2.35 -2.79 8.33
C LEU A 52 -2.86 -2.66 6.89
N GLY A 53 -3.68 -3.62 6.43
CA GLY A 53 -4.23 -3.68 5.09
C GLY A 53 -3.21 -4.10 4.01
N LEU A 54 -3.60 -3.93 2.75
CA LEU A 54 -2.84 -4.38 1.58
C LEU A 54 -1.44 -3.77 1.48
N ALA A 55 -0.43 -4.61 1.22
CA ALA A 55 0.92 -4.20 0.82
C ALA A 55 1.13 -4.55 -0.66
N PRO A 56 0.88 -3.61 -1.60
CA PRO A 56 0.88 -3.93 -3.02
C PRO A 56 2.26 -4.43 -3.48
N LEU A 57 2.26 -5.44 -4.36
CA LEU A 57 3.46 -6.06 -4.92
C LEU A 57 4.44 -6.62 -3.87
N SER A 58 4.01 -6.82 -2.63
CA SER A 58 4.82 -7.50 -1.61
C SER A 58 5.16 -8.91 -2.07
N ARG A 59 6.36 -9.37 -1.70
CA ARG A 59 6.84 -10.73 -1.96
C ARG A 59 6.89 -11.60 -0.69
N ARG A 60 6.28 -11.11 0.40
CA ARG A 60 6.36 -11.75 1.73
C ARG A 60 5.27 -12.79 1.96
N ALA A 61 4.14 -12.66 1.27
CA ALA A 61 3.11 -13.70 1.26
C ALA A 61 3.60 -14.89 0.42
N ALA A 62 3.44 -16.09 0.95
CA ALA A 62 3.64 -17.31 0.18
C ALA A 62 2.52 -17.41 -0.88
N LEU A 63 2.85 -17.17 -2.14
CA LEU A 63 1.92 -17.40 -3.24
C LEU A 63 1.83 -18.90 -3.48
N GLN A 64 0.67 -19.50 -3.22
CA GLN A 64 0.36 -20.81 -3.79
C GLN A 64 0.40 -20.67 -5.31
N VAL A 65 1.12 -21.59 -5.96
CA VAL A 65 1.57 -21.53 -7.37
C VAL A 65 0.38 -21.37 -8.31
N THR A 66 -0.08 -20.14 -8.50
CA THR A 66 -1.08 -19.80 -9.49
C THR A 66 -0.31 -19.35 -10.72
N PRO A 67 -0.50 -19.97 -11.90
CA PRO A 67 0.20 -19.58 -13.11
C PRO A 67 -0.20 -18.14 -13.48
N THR A 68 0.59 -17.17 -13.01
CA THR A 68 0.45 -15.78 -13.42
C THR A 68 1.14 -15.63 -14.77
N GLN A 69 0.44 -15.04 -15.74
CA GLN A 69 0.98 -14.80 -17.08
C GLN A 69 2.32 -14.06 -17.02
N LEU A 70 3.26 -14.46 -17.89
CA LEU A 70 4.64 -13.98 -17.84
C LEU A 70 4.72 -12.45 -17.97
N TRP A 71 3.91 -11.85 -18.83
CA TRP A 71 3.91 -10.40 -19.03
C TRP A 71 3.46 -9.63 -17.78
N LEU A 72 2.46 -10.12 -17.03
CA LEU A 72 2.04 -9.52 -15.75
C LEU A 72 3.14 -9.61 -14.71
N ARG A 73 3.83 -10.76 -14.62
CA ARG A 73 4.97 -10.93 -13.70
C ARG A 73 6.09 -9.95 -14.02
N LEU A 74 6.41 -9.76 -15.31
CA LEU A 74 7.43 -8.82 -15.76
C LEU A 74 7.01 -7.37 -15.48
N LEU A 75 5.75 -7.02 -15.76
CA LEU A 75 5.18 -5.71 -15.48
C LEU A 75 5.24 -5.37 -13.99
N PHE A 76 4.76 -6.26 -13.12
CA PHE A 76 4.80 -6.06 -11.67
C PHE A 76 6.23 -5.98 -11.13
N ARG A 77 7.16 -6.78 -11.67
CA ARG A 77 8.59 -6.67 -11.33
C ARG A 77 9.15 -5.32 -11.73
N TRP A 78 8.83 -4.86 -12.94
CA TRP A 78 9.25 -3.55 -13.44
C TRP A 78 8.65 -2.41 -12.61
N MET A 79 7.36 -2.47 -12.27
CA MET A 79 6.68 -1.49 -11.41
C MET A 79 7.28 -1.44 -10.00
N ARG A 80 7.62 -2.58 -9.39
CA ARG A 80 8.26 -2.57 -8.07
C ARG A 80 9.64 -1.90 -8.11
N ALA A 81 10.41 -2.13 -9.18
CA ALA A 81 11.75 -1.58 -9.34
C ALA A 81 11.76 -0.09 -9.75
N HIS A 82 10.85 0.33 -10.64
CA HIS A 82 10.88 1.66 -11.27
C HIS A 82 9.71 2.55 -10.87
N GLY A 83 8.66 1.99 -10.26
CA GLY A 83 7.46 2.70 -9.83
C GLY A 83 7.66 3.58 -8.60
N LYS A 84 8.84 3.59 -7.97
CA LYS A 84 9.15 4.41 -6.79
C LYS A 84 8.87 5.91 -6.99
N ARG A 85 8.99 6.41 -8.22
CA ARG A 85 8.67 7.81 -8.58
C ARG A 85 7.18 8.14 -8.42
N PHE A 86 6.32 7.13 -8.51
CA PHE A 86 4.86 7.24 -8.41
C PHE A 86 4.33 6.77 -7.06
N TYR A 87 4.90 5.67 -6.54
CA TYR A 87 4.49 5.08 -5.28
C TYR A 87 5.64 4.26 -4.66
N ASN A 88 5.93 4.51 -3.38
CA ASN A 88 7.02 3.84 -2.68
C ASN A 88 6.58 2.47 -2.12
N PHE A 89 6.42 1.47 -2.99
CA PHE A 89 6.01 0.11 -2.61
C PHE A 89 6.97 -0.53 -1.60
N GLU A 90 8.28 -0.38 -1.81
CA GLU A 90 9.32 -0.96 -0.95
C GLU A 90 9.33 -0.33 0.45
N GLY A 91 9.16 0.99 0.54
CA GLY A 91 9.07 1.70 1.82
C GLY A 91 7.83 1.28 2.61
N LEU A 92 6.68 1.14 1.95
CA LEU A 92 5.46 0.65 2.59
C LEU A 92 5.59 -0.80 3.05
N ASP A 93 6.15 -1.67 2.21
CA ASP A 93 6.41 -3.08 2.56
C ASP A 93 7.31 -3.19 3.80
N THR A 94 8.43 -2.45 3.81
CA THR A 94 9.36 -2.40 4.93
C THR A 94 8.70 -1.81 6.19
N PHE A 95 7.91 -0.75 6.03
CA PHE A 95 7.16 -0.14 7.13
C PHE A 95 6.21 -1.13 7.79
N LYS A 96 5.48 -1.93 7.01
CA LYS A 96 4.56 -2.94 7.55
C LYS A 96 5.32 -4.12 8.18
N ALA A 97 6.41 -4.54 7.56
CA ALA A 97 7.22 -5.65 8.04
C ALA A 97 7.90 -5.41 9.39
N LYS A 98 8.22 -4.16 9.76
CA LYS A 98 8.86 -3.86 11.05
C LYS A 98 7.99 -4.20 12.26
N PHE A 99 6.66 -4.26 12.08
CA PHE A 99 5.72 -4.67 13.12
C PHE A 99 5.66 -6.20 13.29
N LYS A 100 6.45 -6.96 12.51
CA LYS A 100 6.54 -8.43 12.59
C LYS A 100 5.16 -9.11 12.53
N PRO A 101 4.38 -8.90 11.46
CA PRO A 101 3.07 -9.54 11.34
C PRO A 101 3.20 -11.07 11.36
N ASP A 102 2.28 -11.74 12.06
CA ASP A 102 2.25 -13.20 12.16
C ASP A 102 2.02 -13.86 10.80
N VAL A 103 1.22 -13.23 9.95
CA VAL A 103 0.82 -13.75 8.64
C VAL A 103 0.91 -12.67 7.56
N TRP A 104 1.39 -13.07 6.39
CA TRP A 104 1.24 -12.33 5.13
C TRP A 104 0.27 -13.07 4.22
N GLU A 105 -0.93 -12.51 4.04
CA GLU A 105 -1.98 -13.11 3.21
C GLU A 105 -1.91 -12.62 1.76
N PRO A 106 -1.98 -13.52 0.76
CA PRO A 106 -2.08 -13.13 -0.64
C PRO A 106 -3.47 -12.54 -0.94
N ILE A 107 -3.50 -11.50 -1.76
CA ILE A 107 -4.75 -10.90 -2.28
C ILE A 107 -4.83 -11.19 -3.78
N TYR A 108 -5.97 -11.74 -4.20
CA TYR A 108 -6.22 -12.18 -5.56
C TYR A 108 -7.13 -11.21 -6.31
N ALA A 109 -6.83 -10.98 -7.58
CA ALA A 109 -7.76 -10.35 -8.52
C ALA A 109 -8.40 -11.46 -9.35
N LEU A 110 -9.73 -11.49 -9.39
CA LEU A 110 -10.50 -12.48 -10.15
C LEU A 110 -11.05 -11.82 -11.42
N SER A 111 -10.96 -12.53 -12.55
CA SER A 111 -11.53 -12.12 -13.83
C SER A 111 -12.28 -13.29 -14.46
N ASN A 112 -13.34 -13.01 -15.22
CA ASN A 112 -14.04 -14.02 -16.02
C ASN A 112 -13.28 -14.42 -17.29
N GLU A 113 -12.15 -13.76 -17.58
CA GLU A 113 -11.25 -14.12 -18.68
C GLU A 113 -10.31 -15.26 -18.26
N GLU A 114 -10.05 -16.22 -19.14
CA GLU A 114 -9.01 -17.25 -18.94
C GLU A 114 -7.63 -16.62 -18.72
N GLN A 115 -7.39 -15.52 -19.43
CA GLN A 115 -6.20 -14.72 -19.30
C GLN A 115 -6.58 -13.27 -19.01
N PHE A 116 -6.23 -12.81 -17.82
CA PHE A 116 -6.29 -11.40 -17.41
C PHE A 116 -5.73 -10.48 -18.50
N SER A 117 -6.60 -9.67 -19.12
CA SER A 117 -6.24 -8.84 -20.27
C SER A 117 -5.66 -7.47 -19.85
N PRO A 118 -4.91 -6.79 -20.74
CA PRO A 118 -4.48 -5.41 -20.51
C PRO A 118 -5.65 -4.44 -20.28
N HIS A 119 -6.80 -4.71 -20.91
CA HIS A 119 -8.03 -3.94 -20.72
C HIS A 119 -8.56 -4.10 -19.28
N THR A 120 -8.64 -5.33 -18.78
CA THR A 120 -9.02 -5.61 -17.38
C THR A 120 -8.05 -4.95 -16.39
N LEU A 121 -6.75 -4.98 -16.68
CA LEU A 121 -5.75 -4.29 -15.86
C LEU A 121 -5.96 -2.77 -15.85
N TYR A 122 -6.26 -2.18 -17.01
CA TYR A 122 -6.55 -0.75 -17.13
C TYR A 122 -7.83 -0.38 -16.39
N ALA A 123 -8.90 -1.17 -16.55
CA ALA A 123 -10.18 -0.95 -15.87
C ALA A 123 -10.02 -1.03 -14.35
N LEU A 124 -9.24 -1.99 -13.85
CA LEU A 124 -8.90 -2.08 -12.43
C LEU A 124 -8.15 -0.83 -11.97
N ALA A 125 -7.11 -0.42 -12.69
CA ALA A 125 -6.36 0.79 -12.36
C ALA A 125 -7.26 2.06 -12.39
N ALA A 126 -8.22 2.11 -13.31
CA ALA A 126 -9.16 3.22 -13.45
C ALA A 126 -10.17 3.26 -12.30
N ALA A 127 -10.66 2.12 -11.83
CA ALA A 127 -11.57 2.07 -10.69
C ALA A 127 -10.92 2.55 -9.38
N PHE A 128 -9.60 2.34 -9.22
CA PHE A 128 -8.84 2.79 -8.05
C PHE A 128 -8.25 4.20 -8.18
N SER A 129 -8.36 4.82 -9.36
CA SER A 129 -7.87 6.18 -9.61
C SER A 129 -9.07 7.10 -9.81
N ASP A 130 -9.15 8.23 -9.10
CA ASP A 130 -10.13 9.28 -9.42
C ASP A 130 -9.80 9.90 -10.81
N GLY A 131 -10.20 9.21 -11.89
CA GLY A 131 -10.00 9.57 -13.29
C GLY A 131 -9.27 8.50 -14.12
N THR A 132 -8.78 8.87 -15.31
CA THR A 132 -8.04 7.93 -16.18
C THR A 132 -6.69 7.57 -15.55
N PRO A 133 -6.27 6.30 -15.54
CA PRO A 133 -4.96 5.87 -15.02
C PRO A 133 -3.80 6.65 -15.65
N VAL A 134 -3.89 6.91 -16.95
CA VAL A 134 -2.92 7.72 -17.70
C VAL A 134 -2.90 9.16 -17.19
N GLY A 135 -4.05 9.74 -16.87
CA GLY A 135 -4.18 11.05 -16.24
C GLY A 135 -3.67 11.11 -14.79
N ALA A 136 -3.80 10.03 -14.03
CA ALA A 136 -3.23 9.91 -12.68
C ALA A 136 -1.70 9.85 -12.73
N VAL A 137 -1.15 9.02 -13.62
CA VAL A 137 0.31 8.89 -13.83
C VAL A 137 0.90 10.19 -14.36
N SER A 138 0.26 10.87 -15.31
CA SER A 138 0.75 12.15 -15.84
C SER A 138 0.73 13.25 -14.78
N ARG A 139 -0.33 13.33 -13.96
CA ARG A 139 -0.37 14.25 -12.81
C ARG A 139 0.74 13.97 -11.80
N ALA A 140 1.00 12.69 -11.50
CA ALA A 140 2.08 12.28 -10.61
C ALA A 140 3.47 12.61 -11.18
N LEU A 141 3.69 12.42 -12.49
CA LEU A 141 4.91 12.86 -13.19
C LEU A 141 5.10 14.37 -13.08
N VAL A 142 4.06 15.15 -13.36
CA VAL A 142 4.09 16.62 -13.29
C VAL A 142 4.36 17.09 -11.86
N SER A 143 3.72 16.49 -10.85
CA SER A 143 4.00 16.84 -9.45
C SER A 143 5.43 16.51 -9.04
N ALA A 144 5.95 15.36 -9.47
CA ALA A 144 7.32 14.95 -9.19
C ALA A 144 8.35 15.90 -9.84
N LEU A 145 8.15 16.26 -11.11
CA LEU A 145 8.99 17.23 -11.81
C LEU A 145 8.95 18.61 -11.15
N ARG A 146 7.77 19.10 -10.76
CA ARG A 146 7.64 20.36 -10.01
C ARG A 146 8.41 20.31 -8.69
N GLN A 147 8.40 19.17 -8.00
CA GLN A 147 9.08 18.99 -6.73
C GLN A 147 10.61 18.96 -6.90
N GLU A 148 11.14 18.29 -7.93
CA GLU A 148 12.56 18.29 -8.30
C GLU A 148 13.06 19.69 -8.69
N ILE A 149 12.28 20.45 -9.47
CA ILE A 149 12.59 21.84 -9.83
C ILE A 149 12.62 22.74 -8.58
N LYS A 150 11.68 22.54 -7.65
CA LYS A 150 11.64 23.30 -6.39
C LYS A 150 12.85 23.01 -5.50
N TRP A 151 13.31 21.75 -5.45
CA TRP A 151 14.51 21.36 -4.70
C TRP A 151 15.80 21.89 -5.31
N THR A 152 15.93 21.88 -6.63
CA THR A 152 17.08 22.45 -7.33
C THR A 152 17.16 23.97 -7.20
N ARG A 153 16.01 24.67 -7.20
CA ARG A 153 15.94 26.12 -6.93
C ARG A 153 16.24 26.52 -5.49
N LYS A 154 16.14 25.60 -4.52
CA LYS A 154 16.42 25.85 -3.09
C LYS A 154 17.86 25.50 -2.69
N LYS A 155 18.63 24.90 -3.61
CA LYS A 155 20.05 24.57 -3.46
C LYS A 155 20.99 25.59 -4.13
N LYS A 156 20.45 26.59 -4.83
CA LYS A 156 21.14 27.82 -5.22
C LYS A 156 20.74 28.91 -4.24
#